data_AF-A0A1V2UP59-F1
#
_entry.id   AF-A0A1V2UP59-F1
#
_cell.length_a   1.000
_cell.length_b   1.000
_cell.length_c   1.000
_cell.angle_alpha   90.00
_cell.angle_beta   90.00
_cell.angle_gamma   90.00
#
_symmetry.space_group_name_H-M   'P 1'
#
loop_
_entity.id
_entity.type
_entity.pdbx_description
1 polymer ?
#
loop_
_entity_poly.entity_id
_entity_poly.type
_entity_poly.pdbx_seq_one_letter_code
_entity_poly.pdbx_strand_id
1 'polypeptide(L)'
;MFLLKNLVTSISKVTQDLGNIISVTPIVNTGSSVNVNVSDINIATGNVSTSGLLSNVVSTVTNTVSHTTGLVSGVVGTVTGAVGGVTGGATSGNPVGTVTDILAGVTGTIGGLTGGLTG
;
A
#
# COMPACT_ATOMS: atom_id res chain seq x y z
N MET A 1 -1.64 72.47 -18.66
CA MET A 1 -0.64 71.38 -18.47
C MET A 1 -0.85 70.55 -17.20
N PHE A 2 -1.67 70.99 -16.24
CA PHE A 2 -1.92 70.25 -14.98
C PHE A 2 -2.55 68.86 -15.18
N LEU A 3 -3.58 68.75 -16.04
CA LEU A 3 -4.25 67.47 -16.32
C LEU A 3 -3.31 66.42 -16.91
N LEU A 4 -2.40 66.84 -17.80
CA LEU A 4 -1.45 65.93 -18.44
C LEU A 4 -0.44 65.37 -17.44
N LYS A 5 0.03 66.19 -16.49
CA LYS A 5 0.92 65.73 -15.41
C LYS A 5 0.24 64.72 -14.48
N ASN A 6 -1.03 64.96 -14.14
CA ASN A 6 -1.82 64.03 -13.33
C ASN A 6 -2.02 62.70 -14.05
N LEU A 7 -2.33 62.74 -15.35
CA LEU A 7 -2.50 61.54 -16.16
C LEU A 7 -1.21 60.71 -16.21
N VAL A 8 -0.07 61.34 -16.49
CA VAL A 8 1.25 60.68 -16.52
C VAL A 8 1.56 60.04 -15.16
N THR A 9 1.28 60.75 -14.07
CA THR A 9 1.50 60.24 -12.72
C THR A 9 0.61 59.02 -12.42
N SER A 10 -0.67 59.07 -12.80
CA SER A 10 -1.60 57.95 -12.62
C SER A 10 -1.19 56.73 -13.43
N ILE A 11 -0.78 56.91 -14.70
CA ILE A 11 -0.31 55.81 -15.55
C ILE A 11 0.95 55.17 -14.96
N SER A 12 1.88 55.98 -14.43
CA SER A 12 3.09 55.48 -13.78
C SER A 12 2.77 54.66 -12.53
N LYS A 13 1.77 55.06 -11.73
CA LYS A 13 1.32 54.30 -10.56
C LYS A 13 0.67 52.98 -10.96
N VAL A 14 -0.24 52.99 -11.93
CA VAL A 14 -0.87 51.76 -12.45
C VAL A 14 0.19 50.78 -12.98
N THR A 15 1.19 51.28 -13.69
CA THR A 15 2.28 50.43 -14.21
C THR A 15 3.12 49.83 -13.07
N GLN A 16 3.42 50.61 -12.04
CA GLN A 16 4.14 50.13 -10.86
C GLN A 16 3.32 49.09 -10.07
N ASP A 17 2.03 49.35 -9.85
CA ASP A 17 1.14 48.44 -9.13
C ASP A 17 1.01 47.11 -9.87
N LEU A 18 0.88 47.14 -11.20
CA LEU A 18 0.88 45.94 -12.03
C LEU A 18 2.24 45.22 -11.98
N GLY A 19 3.36 45.94 -12.03
CA GLY A 19 4.69 45.37 -11.86
C GLY A 19 4.87 44.66 -10.50
N ASN A 20 4.34 45.24 -9.42
CA ASN A 20 4.37 44.67 -8.08
C ASN A 20 3.50 43.39 -7.99
N ILE A 21 2.31 43.38 -8.58
CA ILE A 21 1.41 42.21 -8.62
C ILE A 21 2.08 41.02 -9.33
N ILE A 22 2.83 41.28 -10.40
CA ILE A 22 3.53 40.23 -11.17
C ILE A 22 4.82 39.78 -10.46
N SER A 23 5.49 40.65 -9.70
CA SER A 23 6.75 40.33 -9.02
C SER A 23 6.57 39.51 -7.74
N VAL A 24 5.39 39.53 -7.12
CA VAL A 24 5.09 38.70 -5.94
C VAL A 24 4.58 37.37 -6.44
N THR A 25 5.13 36.25 -5.95
CA THR A 25 4.53 34.91 -6.14
C THR A 25 3.06 35.00 -5.73
N PRO A 26 2.10 34.96 -6.67
CA PRO A 26 0.73 35.35 -6.36
C PRO A 26 0.10 34.32 -5.42
N ILE A 27 -0.12 34.70 -4.16
CA ILE A 27 -0.96 33.94 -3.23
C ILE A 27 -2.39 34.45 -3.41
N VAL A 28 -3.18 33.76 -4.23
CA VAL A 28 -4.60 34.08 -4.42
C VAL A 28 -5.42 33.54 -3.25
N ASN A 29 -5.69 34.38 -2.25
CA ASN A 29 -6.63 34.07 -1.16
C ASN A 29 -7.94 34.85 -1.36
N THR A 30 -8.74 34.42 -2.33
CA THR A 30 -10.12 34.90 -2.45
C THR A 30 -11.00 33.90 -1.72
N GLY A 31 -11.76 34.31 -0.71
CA GLY A 31 -12.80 33.50 -0.07
C GLY A 31 -13.98 33.16 -1.00
N SER A 32 -13.75 33.15 -2.31
CA SER A 32 -14.68 32.91 -3.40
C SER A 32 -13.92 32.33 -4.59
N SER A 33 -14.60 31.51 -5.38
CA SER A 33 -14.04 30.83 -6.56
C SER A 33 -13.56 31.86 -7.60
N VAL A 34 -12.30 31.77 -8.04
CA VAL A 34 -11.79 32.52 -9.19
C VAL A 34 -11.97 31.68 -10.44
N ASN A 35 -12.63 32.22 -11.46
CA ASN A 35 -12.60 31.63 -12.79
C ASN A 35 -11.25 31.95 -13.43
N VAL A 36 -10.30 31.01 -13.35
CA VAL A 36 -8.99 31.15 -13.99
C VAL A 36 -9.07 30.55 -15.38
N ASN A 37 -9.01 31.40 -16.41
CA ASN A 37 -8.81 30.96 -17.77
C ASN A 37 -7.42 30.32 -17.88
N VAL A 38 -7.38 28.99 -18.05
CA VAL A 38 -6.16 28.18 -17.89
C VAL A 38 -5.11 28.49 -18.97
N SER A 39 -5.51 29.08 -20.10
CA SER A 39 -4.56 29.55 -21.13
C SER A 39 -3.70 30.73 -20.68
N ASP A 40 -4.14 31.49 -19.67
CA ASP A 40 -3.41 32.65 -19.13
C ASP A 40 -2.46 32.24 -17.99
N ILE A 41 -2.59 31.02 -17.48
CA ILE A 41 -1.63 30.42 -16.56
C ILE A 41 -0.44 29.93 -17.39
N ASN A 42 0.66 30.67 -17.38
CA ASN A 42 1.93 30.17 -17.90
C ASN A 42 2.44 29.04 -16.99
N ILE A 43 1.97 27.82 -17.23
CA ILE A 43 2.45 26.58 -16.60
C ILE A 43 3.82 26.21 -17.22
N ALA A 44 4.76 27.15 -17.26
CA ALA A 44 6.13 26.87 -17.71
C ALA A 44 6.83 25.86 -16.77
N THR A 45 6.32 25.72 -15.54
CA THR A 45 6.81 24.80 -14.50
C THR A 45 5.66 24.30 -13.64
N GLY A 46 4.63 23.69 -14.26
CA GLY A 46 3.45 23.14 -13.61
C GLY A 46 3.70 22.02 -12.63
N ASN A 47 4.40 22.29 -11.55
CA ASN A 47 4.46 21.43 -10.41
C ASN A 47 3.18 21.67 -9.61
N VAL A 48 2.04 21.14 -10.07
CA VAL A 48 1.18 20.49 -9.08
C VAL A 48 2.14 19.53 -8.40
N SER A 49 2.38 19.66 -7.09
CA SER A 49 3.31 18.79 -6.36
C SER A 49 2.76 17.36 -6.35
N THR A 50 2.78 16.72 -7.51
CA THR A 50 2.43 15.34 -7.73
C THR A 50 3.50 14.48 -7.09
N SER A 51 4.72 14.99 -6.84
CA SER A 51 5.73 14.30 -6.02
C SER A 51 5.21 14.03 -4.61
N GLY A 52 4.52 14.98 -3.97
CA GLY A 52 3.95 14.81 -2.63
C GLY A 52 2.78 13.81 -2.63
N LEU A 53 1.87 13.93 -3.60
CA LEU A 53 0.73 13.01 -3.74
C LEU A 53 1.19 11.59 -4.13
N LEU A 54 2.11 11.48 -5.08
CA LEU A 54 2.71 10.22 -5.52
C LEU A 54 3.54 9.60 -4.39
N SER A 55 4.27 10.39 -3.61
CA SER A 55 4.98 9.89 -2.42
C SER A 55 4.03 9.31 -1.38
N ASN A 56 2.88 9.96 -1.14
CA ASN A 56 1.86 9.41 -0.25
C ASN A 56 1.27 8.11 -0.79
N VAL A 57 0.90 8.07 -2.09
CA VAL A 57 0.37 6.85 -2.72
C VAL A 57 1.41 5.72 -2.69
N VAL A 58 2.66 5.99 -3.07
CA VAL A 58 3.76 5.02 -3.05
C VAL A 58 4.03 4.52 -1.63
N SER A 59 4.00 5.40 -0.63
CA SER A 59 4.14 5.02 0.77
C SER A 59 3.02 4.10 1.23
N THR A 60 1.76 4.46 0.92
CA THR A 60 0.59 3.62 1.23
C THR A 60 0.69 2.26 0.56
N VAL A 61 0.97 2.21 -0.75
CA VAL A 61 1.12 0.96 -1.51
C VAL A 61 2.25 0.12 -0.93
N THR A 62 3.41 0.72 -0.63
CA THR A 62 4.56 0.01 -0.05
C THR A 62 4.20 -0.58 1.31
N ASN A 63 3.53 0.17 2.18
CA ASN A 63 3.08 -0.33 3.46
C ASN A 63 2.09 -1.49 3.32
N THR A 64 1.09 -1.36 2.44
CA THR A 64 0.11 -2.43 2.18
C THR A 64 0.77 -3.69 1.63
N VAL A 65 1.68 -3.55 0.67
CA VAL A 65 2.42 -4.69 0.08
C VAL A 65 3.33 -5.35 1.14
N SER A 66 4.07 -4.55 1.92
CA SER A 66 4.92 -5.07 3.00
C SER A 66 4.10 -5.83 4.06
N HIS A 67 2.95 -5.29 4.46
CA HIS A 67 2.09 -5.94 5.44
C HIS A 67 1.50 -7.26 4.92
N THR A 68 0.96 -7.24 3.69
CA THR A 68 0.35 -8.43 3.08
C THR A 68 1.38 -9.53 2.80
N THR A 69 2.59 -9.17 2.36
CA THR A 69 3.69 -10.15 2.20
C THR A 69 4.11 -10.77 3.53
N GLY A 70 4.16 -9.99 4.62
CA GLY A 70 4.40 -10.51 5.97
C GLY A 70 3.33 -11.51 6.43
N LEU A 71 2.06 -11.22 6.19
CA LEU A 71 0.94 -12.13 6.49
C LEU A 71 1.05 -13.44 5.69
N VAL A 72 1.30 -13.34 4.37
CA VAL A 72 1.46 -14.52 3.51
C VAL A 72 2.65 -15.36 3.96
N SER A 73 3.79 -14.75 4.29
CA SER A 73 4.96 -15.46 4.82
C SER A 73 4.63 -16.18 6.14
N GLY A 74 3.87 -15.55 7.03
CA GLY A 74 3.44 -16.17 8.29
C GLY A 74 2.53 -17.37 8.07
N VAL A 75 1.57 -17.27 7.16
CA VAL A 75 0.69 -18.38 6.76
C VAL A 75 1.50 -19.52 6.14
N VAL A 76 2.38 -19.21 5.19
CA VAL A 76 3.25 -20.21 4.53
C VAL A 76 4.14 -20.91 5.55
N GLY A 77 4.75 -20.18 6.48
CA GLY A 77 5.56 -20.76 7.56
C GLY A 77 4.75 -21.71 8.45
N THR A 78 3.53 -21.30 8.82
CA THR A 78 2.62 -22.12 9.64
C THR A 78 2.19 -23.40 8.91
N VAL A 79 1.75 -23.28 7.65
CA VAL A 79 1.35 -24.42 6.82
C VAL A 79 2.52 -25.37 6.59
N THR A 80 3.71 -24.83 6.28
CA THR A 80 4.92 -25.63 6.08
C THR A 80 5.31 -26.36 7.36
N GLY A 81 5.22 -25.70 8.52
CA GLY A 81 5.47 -26.32 9.82
C GLY A 81 4.47 -27.45 10.13
N ALA A 82 3.19 -27.24 9.88
CA ALA A 82 2.15 -28.26 10.09
C ALA A 82 2.34 -29.46 9.15
N VAL A 83 2.55 -29.22 7.86
CA VAL A 83 2.82 -30.28 6.87
C VAL A 83 4.13 -30.99 7.19
N GLY A 84 5.17 -30.26 7.59
CA GLY A 84 6.43 -30.81 8.06
C GLY A 84 6.29 -31.66 9.32
N GLY A 85 5.38 -31.33 10.24
CA GLY A 85 5.07 -32.18 11.39
C GLY A 85 4.37 -33.49 10.99
N VAL A 86 3.40 -33.42 10.07
CA VAL A 86 2.67 -34.60 9.58
C VAL A 86 3.56 -35.50 8.71
N THR A 87 4.39 -34.89 7.85
CA THR A 87 5.22 -35.58 6.85
C THR A 87 6.60 -35.94 7.38
N GLY A 88 7.21 -35.07 8.19
CA GLY A 88 8.55 -35.25 8.77
C GLY A 88 8.63 -36.37 9.81
N GLY A 89 7.49 -36.82 10.34
CA GLY A 89 7.43 -38.09 11.03
C GLY A 89 7.73 -39.30 10.13
N ALA A 90 7.71 -39.20 8.79
CA ALA A 90 8.01 -40.34 7.92
C ALA A 90 9.42 -40.94 8.14
N THR A 91 10.33 -40.17 8.76
CA THR A 91 11.66 -40.63 9.17
C THR A 91 11.82 -40.83 10.69
N SER A 92 10.83 -40.48 11.52
CA SER A 92 10.89 -40.58 12.99
C SER A 92 9.54 -40.91 13.66
N GLY A 93 8.68 -41.69 13.00
CA GLY A 93 7.32 -42.03 13.43
C GLY A 93 6.28 -40.99 12.99
N ASN A 94 5.76 -41.13 11.77
CA ASN A 94 4.64 -40.31 11.32
C ASN A 94 3.41 -40.78 12.11
N PRO A 95 2.57 -39.85 12.59
CA PRO A 95 1.36 -40.24 13.32
C PRO A 95 0.52 -41.28 12.55
N VAL A 96 0.50 -41.18 11.21
CA VAL A 96 -0.20 -42.12 10.33
C VAL A 96 0.42 -43.52 10.32
N GLY A 97 1.75 -43.64 10.24
CA GLY A 97 2.42 -44.95 10.28
C GLY A 97 2.33 -45.57 11.67
N THR A 98 2.51 -44.78 12.73
CA THR A 98 2.29 -45.25 14.11
C THR A 98 0.88 -45.79 14.31
N VAL A 99 -0.15 -45.09 13.82
CA VAL A 99 -1.54 -45.57 13.87
C VAL A 99 -1.73 -46.84 13.04
N THR A 100 -1.09 -46.93 11.88
CA THR A 100 -1.15 -48.12 11.01
C THR A 100 -0.52 -49.34 11.70
N ASP A 101 0.63 -49.17 12.35
CA ASP A 101 1.33 -50.24 13.07
C ASP A 101 0.53 -50.73 14.28
N ILE A 102 -0.05 -49.80 15.06
CA ILE A 102 -0.95 -50.14 16.17
C ILE A 102 -2.15 -50.92 15.66
N LEU A 103 -2.78 -50.45 14.58
CA LEU A 103 -3.95 -51.11 14.01
C LEU A 103 -3.62 -52.52 13.53
N ALA A 104 -2.48 -52.70 12.86
CA ALA A 104 -2.01 -54.02 12.44
C ALA A 104 -1.82 -54.98 13.63
N GLY A 105 -1.24 -54.50 14.73
CA GLY A 105 -1.09 -55.29 15.97
C GLY A 105 -2.42 -55.65 16.63
N VAL A 106 -3.36 -54.71 16.69
CA VAL A 106 -4.71 -54.95 17.22
C VAL A 106 -5.49 -55.94 16.36
N THR A 107 -5.45 -55.79 15.03
CA THR A 107 -6.09 -56.73 14.12
C THR A 107 -5.48 -58.13 14.23
N GLY A 108 -4.15 -58.23 14.34
CA GLY A 108 -3.45 -59.51 14.51
C GLY A 108 -3.82 -60.22 15.82
N THR A 109 -3.90 -59.48 16.94
CA THR A 109 -4.28 -60.05 18.25
C THR A 109 -5.75 -60.50 18.28
N ILE A 110 -6.67 -59.71 17.72
CA ILE A 110 -8.08 -60.09 17.60
C ILE A 110 -8.24 -61.31 16.68
N GLY A 111 -7.55 -61.35 15.54
CA GLY A 111 -7.55 -62.49 14.63
C GLY A 111 -7.04 -63.77 15.29
N GLY A 112 -5.97 -63.67 16.09
CA GLY A 112 -5.45 -64.81 16.87
C GLY A 112 -6.43 -65.30 17.95
N LEU A 113 -7.08 -64.39 18.68
CA LEU A 113 -8.05 -64.74 19.71
C LEU A 113 -9.32 -65.40 19.14
N THR A 114 -9.85 -64.85 18.05
CA THR A 114 -11.06 -65.38 17.39
C THR A 114 -10.79 -66.71 16.68
N GLY A 115 -9.62 -66.86 16.05
CA GLY A 115 -9.19 -68.12 15.45
C GLY A 115 -8.90 -69.22 16.48
N GLY A 116 -8.42 -68.85 17.67
CA GLY A 116 -8.17 -69.80 18.77
C GLY A 116 -9.41 -70.21 19.56
N LEU A 117 -10.48 -69.42 19.54
CA LEU A 117 -11.74 -69.72 20.24
C LEU A 117 -12.74 -70.49 19.36
N THR A 118 -12.58 -70.46 18.04
CA THR A 118 -13.45 -71.16 17.08
C THR A 118 -12.87 -72.47 16.54
N GLY A 119 -11.65 -72.84 16.96
CA GLY A 119 -10.96 -74.08 16.60
C GLY A 119 -11.14 -75.21 17.62
#